data_AF-A0A090LPE7-F1
#
_entry.id   AF-A0A090LPE7-F1
#
_cell.length_a   1.000
_cell.length_b   1.000
_cell.length_c   1.000
_cell.angle_alpha   90.00
_cell.angle_beta   90.00
_cell.angle_gamma   90.00
#
_symmetry.space_group_name_H-M   'P 1'
#
loop_
_entity.id
_entity.type
_entity.pdbx_description
1 polymer ?
#
loop_
_entity_poly.entity_id
_entity_poly.type
_entity_poly.pdbx_seq_one_letter_code
_entity_poly.pdbx_strand_id
1 'polypeptide(L)'
;MTIFIGFSIFKNDPDFSSPFYHQKFFNACCEMIFIVVEYFIIRIPLFNIFNDWYIFAQNIPGIVHGLSWYLYIVVCIGQCNLMINRFIVLKRPTDINQENNKLTIYLIMFQVLLPSFMIFIPMNCHMKSYYTNNNKTLIFEVDNKTISNTLLTSGVIIGIIMCLFGTIIGTWNIFLLKKIVNHKNSYNKRIKKELPLFLYTFLQTIAFIILTITEIIQFISGSLNYDNWYALAIHIYPLSEDLLCLSDPFILYSTNKIVRKKFTKFWSNKLCLLNLFFFKKKVFVISHIS
;
A
#
# COMPACT_ATOMS: atom_id res chain seq x y z
N MET A 1 -4.12 8.19 9.33
CA MET A 1 -3.96 7.02 10.23
C MET A 1 -2.49 6.70 10.49
N THR A 2 -1.64 6.66 9.46
CA THR A 2 -0.21 6.30 9.53
C THR A 2 0.58 7.10 10.57
N ILE A 3 0.43 8.43 10.59
CA ILE A 3 1.05 9.31 11.60
C ILE A 3 0.67 8.90 13.03
N PHE A 4 -0.60 8.57 13.26
CA PHE A 4 -1.08 8.14 14.57
C PHE A 4 -0.49 6.80 15.00
N ILE A 5 -0.40 5.83 14.08
CA ILE A 5 0.22 4.53 14.36
C ILE A 5 1.70 4.70 14.66
N GLY A 6 2.44 5.45 13.83
CA GLY A 6 3.86 5.72 14.04
C GLY A 6 4.14 6.39 15.39
N PHE A 7 3.32 7.38 15.75
CA PHE A 7 3.41 8.02 17.07
C PHE A 7 3.08 7.06 18.23
N SER A 8 2.12 6.15 18.05
CA SER A 8 1.75 5.17 19.07
C SER A 8 2.84 4.11 19.27
N ILE A 9 3.50 3.69 18.19
CA ILE A 9 4.67 2.80 18.22
C ILE A 9 5.83 3.50 18.94
N PHE A 10 6.16 4.74 18.55
CA PHE A 10 7.23 5.52 19.17
C PHE A 10 7.02 5.72 20.69
N LYS A 11 5.76 5.86 21.12
CA LYS A 11 5.38 5.96 22.53
C LYS A 11 5.29 4.63 23.28
N ASN A 12 5.61 3.51 22.64
CA ASN A 12 5.49 2.17 23.21
C ASN A 12 4.09 1.87 23.76
N ASP A 13 3.03 2.32 23.08
CA ASP A 13 1.66 2.01 23.49
C ASP A 13 1.45 0.48 23.44
N PRO A 14 1.03 -0.18 24.53
CA PRO A 14 0.93 -1.64 24.59
C PRO A 14 -0.11 -2.23 23.62
N ASP A 15 -1.08 -1.43 23.15
CA ASP A 15 -2.05 -1.89 22.13
C ASP A 15 -1.46 -1.86 20.71
N PHE A 16 -0.33 -1.16 20.50
CA PHE A 16 0.33 -0.99 19.20
C PHE A 16 1.75 -1.58 19.15
N SER A 17 2.22 -2.21 20.23
CA SER A 17 3.54 -2.83 20.30
C SER A 17 3.66 -4.14 19.53
N SER A 18 2.56 -4.66 18.97
CA SER A 18 2.58 -5.93 18.24
C SER A 18 3.39 -5.83 16.93
N PRO A 19 4.07 -6.91 16.51
CA PRO A 19 4.83 -6.93 15.26
C PRO A 19 3.98 -6.57 14.02
N PHE A 20 2.68 -6.85 14.08
CA PHE A 20 1.73 -6.47 13.04
C PHE A 20 1.71 -4.96 12.77
N TYR A 21 1.67 -4.11 13.81
CA TYR A 21 1.60 -2.67 13.61
C TYR A 21 2.91 -2.08 13.10
N HIS A 22 4.05 -2.66 13.47
CA HIS A 22 5.36 -2.28 12.93
C HIS A 22 5.42 -2.53 11.43
N GLN A 23 5.03 -3.73 11.02
CA GLN A 23 4.98 -4.12 9.62
C GLN A 23 3.96 -3.29 8.82
N LYS A 24 2.79 -3.05 9.41
CA LYS A 24 1.77 -2.18 8.81
C LYS A 24 2.28 -0.76 8.64
N PHE A 25 2.94 -0.21 9.66
CA PHE A 25 3.50 1.13 9.59
C PHE A 25 4.55 1.25 8.50
N PHE A 26 5.44 0.27 8.39
CA PHE A 26 6.41 0.20 7.30
C PHE A 26 5.72 0.14 5.94
N ASN A 27 4.74 -0.74 5.76
CA ASN A 27 4.01 -0.84 4.50
C ASN A 27 3.29 0.46 4.12
N ALA A 28 2.66 1.12 5.09
CA ALA A 28 1.99 2.40 4.86
C ALA A 28 2.98 3.51 4.47
N CYS A 29 4.23 3.47 4.93
CA CYS A 29 5.28 4.37 4.46
C CYS A 29 5.64 4.08 3.00
N CYS A 30 5.80 2.81 2.63
CA CYS A 30 6.02 2.41 1.23
C CYS A 30 4.85 2.83 0.33
N GLU A 31 3.61 2.63 0.76
CA GLU A 31 2.40 3.08 0.04
C GLU A 31 2.38 4.59 -0.19
N MET A 32 2.77 5.40 0.81
CA MET A 32 2.86 6.85 0.64
C MET A 32 3.94 7.26 -0.36
N ILE A 33 5.12 6.62 -0.32
CA ILE A 33 6.20 6.88 -1.29
C ILE A 33 5.75 6.46 -2.70
N PHE A 34 5.14 5.28 -2.82
CA PHE A 34 4.57 4.76 -4.06
C PHE A 34 3.58 5.74 -4.68
N ILE A 35 2.58 6.20 -3.91
CA ILE A 35 1.61 7.19 -4.36
C ILE A 35 2.32 8.43 -4.91
N VAL A 36 3.30 8.99 -4.20
CA VAL A 36 4.01 10.19 -4.65
C VAL A 36 4.72 9.96 -5.99
N VAL A 37 5.41 8.82 -6.13
CA VAL A 37 6.13 8.46 -7.35
C VAL A 37 5.16 8.21 -8.51
N GLU A 38 4.10 7.44 -8.29
CA GLU A 38 3.09 7.13 -9.30
C GLU A 38 2.30 8.35 -9.77
N TYR A 39 1.95 9.26 -8.84
CA TYR A 39 1.33 10.51 -9.20
C TYR A 39 2.20 11.32 -10.17
N PHE A 40 3.50 11.33 -9.91
CA PHE A 40 4.45 12.02 -10.76
C PHE A 40 4.69 11.31 -12.10
N ILE A 41 4.75 9.99 -12.15
CA ILE A 41 5.07 9.26 -13.39
C ILE A 41 3.85 9.09 -14.28
N ILE A 42 2.75 8.57 -13.74
CA ILE A 42 1.60 8.13 -14.54
C ILE A 42 0.46 9.14 -14.45
N ARG A 43 0.11 9.62 -13.25
CA ARG A 43 -1.23 10.21 -13.04
C ARG A 43 -1.33 11.67 -13.45
N ILE A 44 -0.34 12.50 -13.11
CA ILE A 44 -0.30 13.91 -13.53
C ILE A 44 -0.35 14.02 -15.06
N PRO A 45 0.47 13.27 -15.84
CA PRO A 45 0.35 13.22 -17.30
C PRO A 45 -1.02 12.74 -17.78
N LEU A 46 -1.58 11.71 -17.14
CA LEU A 46 -2.87 11.12 -17.51
C LEU A 46 -4.05 12.07 -17.27
N PHE A 47 -3.95 12.98 -16.30
CA PHE A 47 -4.93 14.07 -16.07
C PHE A 47 -4.68 15.31 -16.94
N ASN A 48 -3.72 15.26 -17.87
CA ASN A 48 -3.32 16.39 -18.72
C ASN A 48 -2.83 17.61 -17.93
N ILE A 49 -2.23 17.40 -16.77
CA ILE A 49 -1.66 18.46 -15.94
C ILE A 49 -0.14 18.54 -16.23
N PHE A 50 0.40 19.75 -16.45
CA PHE A 50 1.81 19.98 -16.76
C PHE A 50 2.37 19.27 -18.02
N ASN A 51 1.52 18.93 -19.00
CA ASN A 51 1.94 18.22 -20.22
C ASN A 51 3.15 18.86 -20.93
N ASP A 52 3.19 20.19 -21.07
CA ASP A 52 4.30 20.90 -21.71
C ASP A 52 5.64 20.64 -21.01
N TRP A 53 5.62 20.54 -19.68
CA TRP A 53 6.82 20.22 -18.89
C TRP A 53 7.27 18.78 -19.14
N TYR A 54 6.35 17.81 -19.17
CA TYR A 54 6.68 16.41 -19.47
C TYR A 54 7.18 16.22 -20.90
N ILE A 55 6.67 17.00 -21.86
CA ILE A 55 7.15 16.99 -23.25
C ILE A 55 8.54 17.61 -23.36
N PHE A 56 8.84 18.63 -22.54
CA PHE A 56 10.15 19.28 -22.48
C PHE A 56 11.21 18.45 -21.74
N ALA A 57 10.82 17.72 -20.69
CA ALA A 57 11.73 17.03 -19.77
C ALA A 57 12.35 15.72 -20.31
N GLN A 58 12.41 15.50 -21.64
CA GLN A 58 12.66 14.24 -22.39
C GLN A 58 13.82 13.31 -21.97
N ASN A 59 14.61 13.65 -20.94
CA ASN A 59 15.79 12.92 -20.48
C ASN A 59 15.71 12.45 -19.02
N ILE A 60 14.53 12.31 -18.43
CA ILE A 60 14.41 11.72 -17.08
C ILE A 60 14.93 10.27 -17.13
N PRO A 61 15.79 9.85 -16.18
CA PRO A 61 16.38 8.53 -16.20
C PRO A 61 15.32 7.44 -15.94
N GLY A 62 15.37 6.34 -16.71
CA GLY A 62 14.43 5.22 -16.64
C GLY A 62 14.39 4.53 -15.27
N ILE A 63 15.42 4.73 -14.44
CA ILE A 63 15.44 4.29 -13.04
C ILE A 63 14.23 4.82 -12.23
N VAL A 64 13.67 5.97 -12.61
CA VAL A 64 12.47 6.53 -11.98
C VAL A 64 11.25 5.64 -12.23
N HIS A 65 11.11 5.10 -13.44
CA HIS A 65 10.06 4.13 -13.75
C HIS A 65 10.32 2.76 -13.11
N GLY A 66 11.59 2.34 -13.06
CA GLY A 66 11.99 1.16 -12.29
C GLY A 66 11.66 1.26 -10.80
N LEU A 67 11.80 2.46 -10.21
CA LEU A 67 11.41 2.75 -8.83
C LEU A 67 9.89 2.60 -8.62
N SER A 68 9.07 3.02 -9.58
CA SER A 68 7.61 2.83 -9.51
C SER A 68 7.24 1.35 -9.41
N TRP A 69 7.76 0.54 -10.34
CA TRP A 69 7.53 -0.91 -10.35
C TRP A 69 8.09 -1.61 -9.11
N TYR A 70 9.27 -1.19 -8.65
CA TYR A 70 9.84 -1.65 -7.40
C TYR A 70 8.89 -1.39 -6.22
N LEU A 71 8.42 -0.15 -6.06
CA LEU A 71 7.54 0.25 -4.96
C LEU A 71 6.19 -0.47 -5.02
N TYR A 72 5.62 -0.63 -6.22
CA TYR A 72 4.41 -1.44 -6.42
C TYR A 72 4.58 -2.85 -5.85
N ILE A 73 5.65 -3.56 -6.24
CA ILE A 73 5.90 -4.93 -5.78
C ILE A 73 6.22 -4.96 -4.28
N VAL A 74 6.96 -3.98 -3.75
CA VAL A 74 7.21 -3.82 -2.31
C VAL A 74 5.89 -3.74 -1.54
N VAL A 75 4.93 -2.94 -2.01
CA VAL A 75 3.61 -2.79 -1.37
C VAL A 75 2.85 -4.13 -1.41
N CYS A 76 2.82 -4.81 -2.57
CA CYS A 76 2.17 -6.10 -2.74
C CYS A 76 2.77 -7.18 -1.82
N ILE A 77 4.11 -7.27 -1.72
CA ILE A 77 4.78 -8.19 -0.79
C ILE A 77 4.46 -7.83 0.66
N GLY A 78 4.40 -6.55 1.00
CA GLY A 78 4.03 -6.12 2.35
C GLY A 78 2.63 -6.56 2.75
N GLN A 79 1.65 -6.49 1.83
CA GLN A 79 0.30 -6.99 2.05
C GLN A 79 0.29 -8.52 2.28
N CYS A 80 1.03 -9.28 1.48
CA CYS A 80 1.19 -10.73 1.69
C CYS A 80 1.90 -11.05 3.01
N ASN A 81 2.92 -10.30 3.38
CA ASN A 81 3.61 -10.45 4.65
C ASN A 81 2.63 -10.20 5.83
N LEU A 82 1.68 -9.27 5.70
CA LEU A 82 0.69 -9.01 6.77
C LEU A 82 -0.21 -10.24 6.94
N MET A 83 -0.60 -10.89 5.83
CA MET A 83 -1.35 -12.14 5.84
C MET A 83 -0.54 -13.31 6.46
N ILE A 84 0.75 -13.44 6.13
CA ILE A 84 1.68 -14.40 6.76
C ILE A 84 1.75 -14.16 8.27
N ASN A 85 1.89 -12.90 8.69
CA ASN A 85 1.94 -12.54 10.10
C ASN A 85 0.68 -13.01 10.86
N ARG A 86 -0.51 -12.86 10.25
CA ARG A 86 -1.76 -13.40 10.81
C ARG A 86 -1.75 -14.93 10.88
N PHE A 87 -1.24 -15.59 9.86
CA PHE A 87 -1.12 -17.05 9.83
C PHE A 87 -0.26 -17.59 10.96
N ILE A 88 0.89 -16.98 11.21
CA ILE A 88 1.79 -17.40 12.30
C ILE A 88 1.10 -17.23 13.66
N VAL A 89 0.47 -16.07 13.90
CA VAL A 89 -0.21 -15.77 15.16
C VAL A 89 -1.40 -16.71 15.42
N LEU A 90 -2.16 -17.08 14.38
CA LEU A 90 -3.26 -18.03 14.49
C LEU A 90 -2.78 -19.47 14.66
N LYS A 91 -1.66 -19.85 14.02
CA LYS A 91 -1.11 -21.22 14.08
C LYS A 91 -0.38 -21.52 15.40
N ARG A 92 0.43 -20.58 15.90
CA ARG A 92 1.28 -20.75 17.08
C ARG A 92 0.99 -19.67 18.12
N PRO A 93 -0.01 -19.90 18.97
CA PRO A 93 -0.46 -18.83 19.83
C PRO A 93 0.31 -18.71 21.16
N THR A 94 1.14 -19.67 21.58
CA THR A 94 1.81 -19.64 22.89
C THR A 94 3.14 -18.87 22.93
N ASP A 95 3.85 -18.70 21.80
CA ASP A 95 5.27 -18.27 21.79
C ASP A 95 5.49 -16.81 21.30
N ILE A 96 4.53 -15.93 21.56
CA ILE A 96 4.25 -14.80 20.64
C ILE A 96 5.15 -13.56 20.73
N ASN A 97 5.94 -13.35 21.78
CA ASN A 97 6.48 -11.99 22.01
C ASN A 97 7.91 -11.73 21.50
N GLN A 98 8.83 -12.70 21.53
CA GLN A 98 10.21 -12.45 21.07
C GLN A 98 10.50 -12.98 19.66
N GLU A 99 10.06 -14.19 19.32
CA GLU A 99 10.33 -14.78 18.00
C GLU A 99 9.62 -14.03 16.86
N ASN A 100 8.41 -13.52 17.12
CA ASN A 100 7.63 -12.81 16.11
C ASN A 100 8.23 -11.45 15.73
N ASN A 101 8.95 -10.78 16.63
CA ASN A 101 9.59 -9.50 16.30
C ASN A 101 10.76 -9.69 15.33
N LYS A 102 11.60 -10.72 15.56
CA LYS A 102 12.69 -11.06 14.61
C LYS A 102 12.13 -11.44 13.25
N LEU A 103 11.07 -12.24 13.23
CA LEU A 103 10.41 -12.65 12.01
C LEU A 103 9.83 -11.47 11.23
N THR A 104 9.22 -10.49 11.90
CA THR A 104 8.75 -9.26 11.24
C THR A 104 9.90 -8.49 10.58
N ILE A 105 11.05 -8.40 11.22
CA ILE A 105 12.23 -7.76 10.60
C ILE A 105 12.66 -8.53 9.35
N TYR A 106 12.74 -9.87 9.41
CA TYR A 106 13.08 -10.67 8.23
C TYR A 106 12.07 -10.52 7.09
N LEU A 107 10.77 -10.45 7.41
CA LEU A 107 9.72 -10.22 6.41
C LEU A 107 9.85 -8.83 5.77
N ILE A 108 10.15 -7.78 6.56
CA ILE A 108 10.39 -6.42 6.04
C ILE A 108 11.65 -6.40 5.14
N MET A 109 12.75 -7.04 5.56
CA MET A 109 13.95 -7.14 4.74
C MET A 109 13.67 -7.87 3.43
N PHE A 110 12.93 -8.98 3.48
CA PHE A 110 12.49 -9.72 2.29
C PHE A 110 11.62 -8.85 1.37
N GLN A 111 10.70 -8.08 1.93
CA GLN A 111 9.82 -7.15 1.21
C GLN A 111 10.60 -6.14 0.37
N VAL A 112 11.70 -5.60 0.91
CA VAL A 112 12.51 -4.55 0.29
C VAL A 112 13.56 -5.12 -0.66
N LEU A 113 14.20 -6.22 -0.29
CA LEU A 113 15.32 -6.78 -1.04
C LEU A 113 14.86 -7.58 -2.27
N LEU A 114 13.78 -8.35 -2.15
CA LEU A 114 13.32 -9.22 -3.23
C LEU A 114 13.05 -8.46 -4.55
N PRO A 115 12.30 -7.34 -4.57
CA PRO A 115 12.01 -6.65 -5.83
C PRO A 115 13.12 -5.71 -6.30
N SER A 116 14.25 -5.61 -5.58
CA SER A 116 15.30 -4.60 -5.86
C SER A 116 15.83 -4.64 -7.31
N PHE A 117 15.81 -5.82 -7.95
CA PHE A 117 16.22 -5.98 -9.34
C PHE A 117 15.40 -5.13 -10.33
N MET A 118 14.13 -4.79 -10.02
CA MET A 118 13.25 -4.00 -10.89
C MET A 118 13.76 -2.59 -11.15
N ILE A 119 14.48 -2.01 -10.18
CA ILE A 119 15.08 -0.68 -10.32
C ILE A 119 16.13 -0.68 -11.43
N PHE A 120 16.87 -1.78 -11.57
CA PHE A 120 18.03 -1.86 -12.47
C PHE A 120 17.64 -2.19 -13.92
N ILE A 121 16.46 -2.76 -14.16
CA ILE A 121 16.01 -3.14 -15.51
C ILE A 121 16.02 -1.94 -16.49
N PRO A 122 15.41 -0.78 -16.17
CA PRO A 122 15.40 0.39 -17.05
C PRO A 122 16.56 1.38 -16.78
N MET A 123 17.63 0.99 -16.07
CA MET A 123 18.67 1.93 -15.62
C MET A 123 19.42 2.63 -16.76
N ASN A 124 19.54 1.96 -17.92
CA ASN A 124 20.23 2.49 -19.10
C ASN A 124 19.28 3.12 -20.15
N CYS A 125 18.03 3.36 -19.78
CA CYS A 125 17.01 3.94 -20.66
C CYS A 125 16.57 5.32 -20.17
N HIS A 126 15.90 6.05 -21.05
CA HIS A 126 15.29 7.33 -20.72
C HIS A 126 13.78 7.22 -20.78
N MET A 127 13.12 8.07 -19.99
CA MET A 127 11.67 8.23 -20.06
C MET A 127 11.33 9.15 -21.22
N LYS A 128 10.31 8.78 -21.99
CA LYS A 128 9.77 9.55 -23.09
C LYS A 128 8.28 9.77 -22.88
N SER A 129 7.84 10.99 -23.17
CA SER A 129 6.44 11.36 -23.23
C SER A 129 5.95 11.31 -24.68
N TYR A 130 4.76 10.75 -24.90
CA TYR A 130 4.08 10.80 -26.19
C TYR A 130 2.56 10.70 -26.01
N TYR A 131 1.82 11.20 -27.00
CA TYR A 131 0.37 11.08 -27.00
C TYR A 131 -0.06 9.72 -27.55
N THR A 132 -1.04 9.10 -26.90
CA THR A 132 -1.72 7.91 -27.46
C THR A 132 -2.47 8.25 -28.74
N ASN A 133 -2.86 7.22 -29.51
CA ASN A 133 -3.58 7.34 -30.79
C ASN A 133 -4.79 8.29 -30.78
N ASN A 134 -5.37 8.57 -29.61
CA ASN A 134 -6.51 9.47 -29.46
C ASN A 134 -6.11 10.96 -29.29
N ASN A 135 -4.81 11.30 -29.32
CA ASN A 135 -4.23 12.63 -29.09
C ASN A 135 -4.69 13.34 -27.79
N LYS A 136 -5.26 12.58 -26.85
CA LYS A 136 -5.89 13.11 -25.63
C LYS A 136 -5.19 12.70 -24.36
N THR A 137 -4.42 11.62 -24.39
CA THR A 137 -3.77 11.06 -23.21
C THR A 137 -2.27 11.08 -23.44
N LEU A 138 -1.55 11.82 -22.59
CA LEU A 138 -0.09 11.79 -22.55
C LEU A 138 0.35 10.57 -21.75
N ILE A 139 1.12 9.69 -22.36
CA ILE A 139 1.81 8.60 -21.66
C ILE A 139 3.25 9.03 -21.42
N PHE A 140 3.76 8.72 -20.23
CA PHE A 140 5.15 8.92 -19.85
C PHE A 140 5.76 7.58 -19.46
N GLU A 141 6.50 6.97 -20.37
CA GLU A 141 7.04 5.61 -20.21
C GLU A 141 8.50 5.51 -20.65
N VAL A 142 9.10 4.33 -20.50
CA VAL A 142 10.46 4.07 -20.98
C VAL A 142 10.49 4.06 -22.51
N ASP A 143 11.46 4.76 -23.10
CA ASP A 143 11.65 4.87 -24.56
C ASP A 143 11.80 3.52 -25.27
N ASN A 144 12.43 2.56 -24.60
CA ASN A 144 12.67 1.23 -25.10
C ASN A 144 11.47 0.30 -24.85
N LYS A 145 10.72 0.03 -25.92
CA LYS A 145 9.55 -0.85 -25.92
C LYS A 145 9.82 -2.26 -25.38
N THR A 146 11.01 -2.83 -25.61
CA THR A 146 11.32 -4.19 -25.11
C THR A 146 11.44 -4.20 -23.59
N ILE A 147 12.03 -3.15 -23.02
CA ILE A 147 12.16 -2.97 -21.57
C ILE A 147 10.80 -2.64 -20.95
N SER A 148 10.02 -1.75 -21.57
CA SER A 148 8.65 -1.45 -21.12
C SER A 148 7.79 -2.73 -21.06
N ASN A 149 7.81 -3.53 -22.12
CA ASN A 149 7.11 -4.82 -22.17
C ASN A 149 7.63 -5.82 -21.15
N THR A 150 8.94 -5.86 -20.89
CA THR A 150 9.54 -6.75 -19.89
C THR A 150 9.07 -6.38 -18.49
N LEU A 151 9.07 -5.09 -18.14
CA LEU A 151 8.55 -4.59 -16.87
C LEU A 151 7.07 -4.96 -16.70
N LEU A 152 6.24 -4.63 -17.69
CA LEU A 152 4.80 -4.92 -17.67
C LEU A 152 4.51 -6.43 -17.54
N THR A 153 5.22 -7.28 -18.31
CA THR A 153 5.06 -8.74 -18.23
C THR A 153 5.50 -9.28 -16.87
N SER A 154 6.64 -8.81 -16.36
CA SER A 154 7.14 -9.24 -15.05
C SER A 154 6.24 -8.79 -13.91
N GLY A 155 5.68 -7.58 -14.00
CA GLY A 155 4.68 -7.03 -13.10
C GLY A 155 3.47 -7.94 -12.98
N VAL A 156 2.85 -8.29 -14.13
CA VAL A 156 1.68 -9.16 -14.20
C VAL A 156 1.98 -10.54 -13.61
N ILE A 157 3.12 -11.15 -13.97
CA ILE A 157 3.50 -12.48 -13.45
C ILE A 157 3.65 -12.42 -11.93
N ILE A 158 4.35 -11.40 -11.41
CA ILE A 158 4.54 -11.23 -9.96
C ILE A 158 3.20 -10.96 -9.28
N GLY A 159 2.37 -10.07 -9.83
CA GLY A 159 1.03 -9.78 -9.33
C GLY A 159 0.18 -11.04 -9.19
N ILE A 160 0.14 -11.89 -10.22
CA ILE A 160 -0.55 -13.19 -10.19
C ILE A 160 0.01 -14.10 -9.09
N ILE A 161 1.34 -14.27 -9.03
CA ILE A 161 1.99 -15.13 -8.03
C ILE A 161 1.65 -14.66 -6.61
N MET A 162 1.77 -13.36 -6.34
CA MET A 162 1.50 -12.78 -5.03
C MET A 162 0.01 -12.86 -4.68
N CYS A 163 -0.89 -12.67 -5.65
CA CYS A 163 -2.34 -12.80 -5.46
C CYS A 163 -2.74 -14.24 -5.13
N LEU A 164 -2.20 -15.23 -5.87
CA LEU A 164 -2.39 -16.66 -5.57
C LEU A 164 -1.84 -17.01 -4.18
N PHE A 165 -0.65 -16.53 -3.86
CA PHE A 165 -0.07 -16.74 -2.54
C PHE A 165 -0.92 -16.13 -1.41
N GLY A 166 -1.37 -14.89 -1.57
CA GLY A 166 -2.24 -14.20 -0.63
C GLY A 166 -3.59 -14.90 -0.42
N THR A 167 -4.20 -15.41 -1.49
CA THR A 167 -5.46 -16.16 -1.42
C THR A 167 -5.28 -17.53 -0.76
N ILE A 168 -4.21 -18.26 -1.04
CA ILE A 168 -3.90 -19.54 -0.38
C ILE A 168 -3.69 -19.34 1.13
N ILE A 169 -2.89 -18.36 1.54
CA ILE A 169 -2.68 -18.10 2.98
C ILE A 169 -3.96 -17.57 3.62
N GLY A 170 -4.69 -16.69 2.93
CA GLY A 170 -5.96 -16.15 3.41
C GLY A 170 -7.00 -17.24 3.68
N THR A 171 -7.16 -18.18 2.75
CA THR A 171 -8.07 -19.34 2.91
C THR A 171 -7.64 -20.24 4.08
N TRP A 172 -6.33 -20.46 4.25
CA TRP A 172 -5.81 -21.21 5.40
C TRP A 172 -6.10 -20.49 6.73
N ASN A 173 -5.95 -19.17 6.78
CA ASN A 173 -6.29 -18.37 7.96
C ASN A 173 -7.77 -18.51 8.34
N ILE A 174 -8.68 -18.54 7.37
CA ILE A 174 -10.11 -18.78 7.62
C ILE A 174 -10.31 -20.16 8.25
N PHE A 175 -9.65 -21.19 7.72
CA PHE A 175 -9.73 -22.55 8.27
C PHE A 175 -9.23 -22.61 9.72
N LEU A 176 -8.07 -22.01 10.00
CA LEU A 176 -7.50 -21.95 11.36
C LEU A 176 -8.44 -21.21 12.32
N LEU A 177 -8.98 -20.06 11.90
CA LEU A 177 -9.92 -19.28 12.70
C LEU A 177 -11.16 -20.11 13.06
N LYS A 178 -11.76 -20.82 12.10
CA LYS A 178 -12.90 -21.73 12.34
C LYS A 178 -12.55 -22.83 13.35
N LYS A 179 -11.36 -23.44 13.22
CA LYS A 179 -10.89 -24.47 14.15
C LYS A 179 -10.76 -23.94 15.58
N ILE A 180 -10.19 -22.75 15.76
CA ILE A 180 -10.00 -22.13 17.07
C ILE A 180 -11.34 -21.77 17.72
N VAL A 181 -12.30 -21.23 16.95
CA VAL A 181 -13.65 -20.88 17.45
C VAL A 181 -14.39 -22.11 18.00
N ASN A 182 -14.18 -23.28 17.41
CA ASN A 182 -14.84 -24.51 17.83
C ASN A 182 -14.27 -25.08 19.15
N HIS A 183 -13.02 -24.78 19.52
CA HIS A 183 -12.42 -25.19 20.79
C HIS A 183 -12.71 -24.16 21.90
N LYS A 184 -13.92 -24.26 22.47
CA LYS A 184 -14.48 -23.37 23.51
C LYS A 184 -13.78 -23.56 24.88
N ASN A 185 -13.03 -22.56 25.36
CA ASN A 185 -13.29 -21.89 26.65
C ASN A 185 -12.18 -20.95 27.15
N SER A 186 -10.91 -21.14 26.80
CA SER A 186 -9.81 -20.26 27.26
C SER A 186 -9.37 -19.19 26.24
N TYR A 187 -9.86 -19.27 24.99
CA TYR A 187 -9.38 -18.47 23.85
C TYR A 187 -10.14 -17.16 23.56
N ASN A 188 -11.25 -16.92 24.26
CA ASN A 188 -12.26 -15.95 23.82
C ASN A 188 -11.81 -14.47 23.87
N LYS A 189 -10.93 -14.11 24.80
CA LYS A 189 -10.42 -12.72 24.91
C LYS A 189 -9.41 -12.39 23.80
N ARG A 190 -8.63 -13.36 23.34
CA ARG A 190 -7.58 -13.14 22.34
C ARG A 190 -8.13 -13.13 20.92
N ILE A 191 -9.04 -14.05 20.58
CA ILE A 191 -9.74 -14.04 19.29
C ILE A 191 -10.41 -12.67 19.04
N LYS A 192 -11.00 -12.07 20.09
CA LYS A 192 -11.60 -10.73 20.01
C LYS A 192 -10.60 -9.62 19.63
N LYS A 193 -9.30 -9.79 19.91
CA LYS A 193 -8.24 -8.87 19.50
C LYS A 193 -7.69 -9.17 18.10
N GLU A 194 -7.56 -10.45 17.73
CA GLU A 194 -6.99 -10.86 16.44
C GLU A 194 -8.00 -10.79 15.28
N LEU A 195 -9.29 -11.01 15.54
CA LEU A 195 -10.34 -11.01 14.51
C LEU A 195 -10.43 -9.69 13.74
N PRO A 196 -10.41 -8.49 14.39
CA PRO A 196 -10.36 -7.23 13.67
C PRO A 196 -9.16 -7.10 12.72
N LEU A 197 -7.98 -7.57 13.15
CA LEU A 197 -6.75 -7.48 12.36
C LEU A 197 -6.77 -8.46 11.19
N PHE A 198 -7.36 -9.65 11.39
CA PHE A 198 -7.60 -10.61 10.32
C PHE A 198 -8.59 -10.06 9.28
N LEU A 199 -9.70 -9.46 9.73
CA LEU A 199 -10.70 -8.88 8.83
C LEU A 199 -10.12 -7.72 8.03
N TYR A 200 -9.25 -6.92 8.65
CA TYR A 200 -8.46 -5.91 7.95
C TYR A 200 -7.61 -6.53 6.83
N THR A 201 -6.79 -7.56 7.12
CA THR A 201 -5.94 -8.19 6.09
C THR A 201 -6.77 -8.86 4.99
N PHE A 202 -7.94 -9.38 5.32
CA PHE A 202 -8.86 -9.98 4.36
C PHE A 202 -9.42 -8.94 3.40
N LEU A 203 -9.92 -7.79 3.90
CA LEU A 203 -10.42 -6.71 3.05
C LEU A 203 -9.33 -6.10 2.17
N GLN A 204 -8.10 -5.97 2.69
CA GLN A 204 -6.94 -5.55 1.89
C GLN A 204 -6.61 -6.56 0.77
N THR A 205 -6.74 -7.86 1.03
CA THR A 205 -6.56 -8.89 -0.01
C THR A 205 -7.58 -8.77 -1.13
N ILE A 206 -8.82 -8.36 -0.83
CA ILE A 206 -9.83 -8.10 -1.87
C ILE A 206 -9.41 -6.93 -2.76
N ALA A 207 -8.92 -5.83 -2.19
CA ALA A 207 -8.41 -4.71 -2.97
C ALA A 207 -7.23 -5.15 -3.88
N PHE A 208 -6.35 -6.01 -3.37
CA PHE A 208 -5.24 -6.55 -4.13
C PHE A 208 -5.70 -7.48 -5.28
N ILE A 209 -6.74 -8.30 -5.07
CA ILE A 209 -7.35 -9.12 -6.14
C ILE A 209 -7.92 -8.22 -7.24
N ILE A 210 -8.63 -7.14 -6.88
CA ILE A 210 -9.19 -6.19 -7.85
C ILE A 210 -8.06 -5.58 -8.70
N LEU A 211 -6.97 -5.15 -8.06
CA LEU A 211 -5.80 -4.62 -8.75
C LEU A 211 -5.20 -5.61 -9.74
N THR A 212 -4.99 -6.86 -9.30
CA THR A 212 -4.44 -7.92 -10.15
C THR A 212 -5.35 -8.21 -11.36
N ILE A 213 -6.67 -8.22 -11.17
CA ILE A 213 -7.62 -8.40 -12.28
C ILE A 213 -7.49 -7.26 -13.29
N THR A 214 -7.42 -6.01 -12.83
CA THR A 214 -7.28 -4.86 -13.72
C THR A 214 -5.93 -4.85 -14.45
N GLU A 215 -4.86 -5.30 -13.80
CA GLU A 215 -3.54 -5.48 -14.40
C GLU A 215 -3.57 -6.53 -15.53
N ILE A 216 -4.22 -7.68 -15.29
CA ILE A 216 -4.39 -8.74 -16.30
C ILE A 216 -5.21 -8.22 -17.49
N ILE A 217 -6.30 -7.48 -17.24
CA ILE A 217 -7.12 -6.89 -18.31
C ILE A 217 -6.27 -5.92 -19.15
N GLN A 218 -5.48 -5.06 -18.51
CA GLN A 218 -4.58 -4.14 -19.21
C GLN A 218 -3.54 -4.89 -20.06
N PHE A 219 -2.93 -5.93 -19.50
CA PHE A 219 -1.94 -6.76 -20.20
C PHE A 219 -2.52 -7.46 -21.42
N ILE A 220 -3.66 -8.15 -21.25
CA ILE A 220 -4.31 -8.91 -22.33
C ILE A 220 -4.81 -7.96 -23.42
N SER A 221 -5.45 -6.85 -23.04
CA SER A 221 -5.97 -5.88 -24.02
C SER A 221 -4.86 -5.21 -24.81
N GLY A 222 -3.73 -4.87 -24.17
CA GLY A 222 -2.55 -4.35 -24.86
C GLY A 222 -1.88 -5.38 -25.77
N SER A 223 -1.81 -6.66 -25.33
CA SER A 223 -1.19 -7.73 -26.11
C SER A 223 -2.00 -8.16 -27.33
N LEU A 224 -3.34 -8.10 -27.24
CA LEU A 224 -4.26 -8.48 -28.31
C LEU A 224 -4.71 -7.29 -29.19
N ASN A 225 -4.18 -6.09 -28.95
CA ASN A 225 -4.56 -4.84 -29.62
C ASN A 225 -6.07 -4.52 -29.53
N TYR A 226 -6.68 -4.77 -28.37
CA TYR A 226 -8.06 -4.36 -28.10
C TYR A 226 -8.09 -2.91 -27.59
N ASP A 227 -7.95 -1.95 -28.51
CA ASP A 227 -7.75 -0.52 -28.20
C ASP A 227 -8.77 0.06 -27.21
N ASN A 228 -10.07 -0.25 -27.36
CA ASN A 228 -11.11 0.25 -26.46
C ASN A 228 -10.95 -0.27 -25.02
N TRP A 229 -10.64 -1.56 -24.87
CA TRP A 229 -10.42 -2.18 -23.57
C TRP A 229 -9.12 -1.72 -22.94
N TYR A 230 -8.08 -1.54 -23.76
CA TYR A 230 -6.79 -1.03 -23.32
C TYR A 230 -6.89 0.42 -22.83
N ALA A 231 -7.60 1.28 -23.58
CA ALA A 231 -7.86 2.65 -23.17
C ALA A 231 -8.62 2.72 -21.84
N LEU A 232 -9.64 1.88 -21.65
CA LEU A 232 -10.34 1.77 -20.38
C LEU A 232 -9.41 1.28 -19.25
N ALA A 233 -8.62 0.25 -19.51
CA ALA A 233 -7.74 -0.37 -18.52
C ALA A 233 -6.64 0.59 -18.04
N ILE A 234 -6.07 1.41 -18.92
CA ILE A 234 -5.11 2.47 -18.55
C ILE A 234 -5.68 3.44 -17.52
N HIS A 235 -6.99 3.70 -17.54
CA HIS A 235 -7.64 4.58 -16.55
C HIS A 235 -8.05 3.84 -15.28
N ILE A 236 -8.50 2.59 -15.38
CA ILE A 236 -8.96 1.82 -14.23
C ILE A 236 -7.80 1.30 -13.38
N TYR A 237 -6.68 0.91 -14.00
CA TYR A 237 -5.55 0.35 -13.27
C TYR A 237 -4.98 1.31 -12.20
N PRO A 238 -4.67 2.58 -12.49
CA PRO A 238 -4.24 3.53 -11.47
C PRO A 238 -5.27 3.78 -10.37
N LEU A 239 -6.57 3.68 -10.69
CA LEU A 239 -7.65 3.76 -9.70
C LEU A 239 -7.66 2.55 -8.77
N SER A 240 -7.37 1.35 -9.28
CA SER A 240 -7.23 0.14 -8.46
C SER A 240 -6.00 0.21 -7.55
N GLU A 241 -4.89 0.78 -8.02
CA GLU A 241 -3.71 1.02 -7.19
C GLU A 241 -4.02 1.99 -6.05
N ASP A 242 -4.75 3.06 -6.36
CA ASP A 242 -5.27 4.00 -5.38
C ASP A 242 -6.18 3.32 -4.36
N LEU A 243 -7.09 2.47 -4.83
CA LEU A 243 -7.94 1.70 -3.96
C LEU A 243 -7.11 0.86 -3.00
N LEU A 244 -6.06 0.17 -3.46
CA LEU A 244 -5.19 -0.63 -2.61
C LEU A 244 -4.51 0.24 -1.53
N CYS A 245 -3.83 1.31 -1.95
CA CYS A 245 -2.97 2.11 -1.06
C CYS A 245 -3.79 3.04 -0.14
N LEU A 246 -4.80 3.72 -0.68
CA LEU A 246 -5.58 4.71 0.07
C LEU A 246 -6.65 4.06 0.95
N SER A 247 -7.11 2.83 0.64
CA SER A 247 -8.11 2.16 1.49
C SER A 247 -7.54 1.64 2.81
N ASP A 248 -6.22 1.40 2.91
CA ASP A 248 -5.54 0.93 4.13
C ASP A 248 -5.98 1.65 5.42
N PRO A 249 -5.86 2.98 5.52
CA PRO A 249 -6.27 3.73 6.71
C PRO A 249 -7.76 3.57 7.03
N PHE A 250 -8.62 3.51 6.00
CA PHE A 250 -10.08 3.42 6.17
C PHE A 250 -10.51 2.03 6.62
N ILE A 251 -9.92 0.98 6.04
CA ILE A 251 -10.18 -0.41 6.42
C ILE A 251 -9.75 -0.62 7.86
N LEU A 252 -8.54 -0.19 8.26
CA LEU A 252 -8.09 -0.35 9.65
C LEU A 252 -9.01 0.39 10.64
N TYR A 253 -9.41 1.62 10.30
CA TYR A 253 -10.31 2.42 11.13
C TYR A 253 -11.68 1.73 11.31
N SER A 254 -12.21 1.15 10.24
CA SER A 254 -13.54 0.53 10.23
C SER A 254 -13.57 -0.82 10.97
N THR A 255 -12.49 -1.59 10.83
CA THR A 255 -12.37 -2.94 11.40
C THR A 255 -12.01 -2.95 12.87
N ASN A 256 -11.12 -2.06 13.34
CA ASN A 256 -10.57 -2.11 14.69
C ASN A 256 -11.12 -1.02 15.62
N LYS A 257 -12.01 -1.42 16.53
CA LYS A 257 -12.64 -0.52 17.52
C LYS A 257 -11.63 0.18 18.44
N ILE A 258 -10.53 -0.50 18.82
CA ILE A 258 -9.50 0.07 19.71
C ILE A 258 -8.76 1.17 18.97
N VAL A 259 -8.33 0.89 17.74
CA VAL A 259 -7.68 1.87 16.86
C VAL A 259 -8.58 3.08 16.68
N ARG A 260 -9.86 2.88 16.34
CA ARG A 260 -10.83 3.96 16.18
C ARG A 260 -10.93 4.85 17.42
N LYS A 261 -11.11 4.27 18.61
CA LYS A 261 -11.24 5.02 19.87
C LYS A 261 -9.98 5.82 20.20
N LYS A 262 -8.80 5.24 20.01
CA LYS A 262 -7.52 5.93 20.29
C LYS A 262 -7.20 6.98 19.23
N PHE A 263 -7.50 6.72 17.96
CA PHE A 263 -7.32 7.66 16.85
C PHE A 263 -8.20 8.91 17.03
N THR A 264 -9.49 8.74 17.36
CA THR A 264 -10.38 9.89 17.61
C THR A 264 -9.94 10.69 18.83
N LYS A 265 -9.48 10.03 19.90
CA LYS A 265 -8.89 10.72 21.07
C LYS A 265 -7.60 11.48 20.72
N PHE A 266 -6.72 10.89 19.93
CA PHE A 266 -5.48 11.51 19.50
C PHE A 266 -5.74 12.80 18.71
N TRP A 267 -6.68 12.76 17.76
CA TRP A 267 -7.04 13.93 16.96
C TRP A 267 -7.83 14.96 17.75
N SER A 268 -8.79 14.55 18.58
CA SER A 268 -9.56 15.46 19.44
C SER A 268 -8.64 16.23 20.40
N ASN A 269 -7.68 15.56 21.02
CA ASN A 269 -6.71 16.22 21.90
C ASN A 269 -5.78 17.17 21.14
N LYS A 270 -5.34 16.83 19.92
CA LYS A 270 -4.52 17.73 19.09
C LYS A 270 -5.30 18.93 18.55
N LEU A 271 -6.54 18.73 18.12
CA LEU A 271 -7.45 19.81 17.71
C LEU A 271 -7.76 20.74 18.88
N CYS A 272 -7.94 20.19 20.09
CA CYS A 272 -8.09 20.98 21.31
C CYS A 272 -6.82 21.78 21.63
N LEU A 273 -5.64 21.18 21.49
CA LEU A 273 -4.35 21.87 21.62
C LEU A 273 -4.12 22.96 20.56
N LEU A 274 -4.49 22.72 19.31
CA LEU A 274 -4.45 23.71 18.24
C LEU A 274 -5.43 24.87 18.51
N ASN A 275 -6.66 24.57 18.96
CA ASN A 275 -7.62 25.60 19.36
C ASN A 275 -7.13 26.40 20.57
N LEU A 276 -6.49 25.77 21.56
CA LEU A 276 -5.84 26.46 22.69
C LEU A 276 -4.66 27.32 22.24
N PHE A 277 -3.87 26.85 21.27
CA PHE A 277 -2.76 27.64 20.70
C PHE A 277 -3.27 28.84 19.90
N PHE A 278 -4.34 28.68 19.11
CA PHE A 278 -4.98 29.78 18.40
C PHE A 278 -5.70 30.76 19.36
N PHE A 279 -6.31 30.27 20.44
CA PHE A 279 -6.88 31.14 21.49
C PHE A 279 -5.80 31.91 22.24
N LYS A 280 -4.68 31.27 22.63
CA LYS A 280 -3.55 31.97 23.25
C LYS A 280 -2.95 33.03 22.32
N LYS A 281 -2.84 32.74 21.02
CA LYS A 281 -2.35 33.71 20.04
C LYS A 281 -3.32 34.89 19.85
N LYS A 282 -4.64 34.66 19.88
CA LYS A 282 -5.65 35.73 19.89
C LYS A 282 -5.60 36.57 21.17
N VAL A 283 -5.43 35.96 22.34
CA VAL A 283 -5.33 36.69 23.61
C VAL A 283 -4.04 37.52 23.67
N PHE A 284 -2.91 37.01 23.15
CA PHE A 284 -1.65 37.76 23.08
C PHE A 284 -1.69 38.95 22.11
N VAL A 285 -2.49 38.88 21.03
CA VAL A 285 -2.67 40.01 20.11
C VAL A 285 -3.58 41.08 20.72
N ILE A 286 -4.54 40.69 21.56
CA ILE A 286 -5.43 41.66 22.24
C ILE A 286 -4.71 42.34 23.41
N SER A 287 -3.79 41.66 24.12
CA SER A 287 -3.01 42.27 25.21
C SER A 287 -1.86 43.19 24.76
N HIS A 288 -1.62 43.32 23.45
CA HIS A 288 -0.64 44.25 22.89
C HIS A 288 -1.29 45.45 22.17
N ILE A 289 -2.62 45.56 22.23
CA ILE A 289 -3.41 46.67 21.65
C ILE A 289 -4.08 47.54 22.75
N SER A 290 -3.90 47.20 24.03
CA SER A 290 -4.33 48.00 25.17
C SER A 290 -3.19 48.79 25.81
#